data_AF-A0A353CT61-F1
#
_entry.id   AF-A0A353CT61-F1
#
_cell.length_a   1.000
_cell.length_b   1.000
_cell.length_c   1.000
_cell.angle_alpha   90.00
_cell.angle_beta   90.00
_cell.angle_gamma   90.00
#
_symmetry.space_group_name_H-M   'P 1'
#
loop_
_entity.id
_entity.type
_entity.pdbx_description
1 polymer ?
#
loop_
_entity_poly.entity_id
_entity_poly.type
_entity_poly.pdbx_seq_one_letter_code
_entity_poly.pdbx_strand_id
1 'polypeptide(L)'
;LAALAQANVLDSAEKESLAQGFDTLMRLRLARQASLAGAGAAPDNRIKPSELSQADQQALRETAAAAAAAINKLKDLIKFHIV
;
A
#
# COMPACT_ATOMS: atom_id res chain seq x y z
N LEU A 1 6.60 -6.00 -7.31
CA LEU A 1 7.80 -5.16 -7.05
C LEU A 1 8.99 -5.55 -7.91
N ALA A 2 9.42 -6.82 -7.95
CA ALA A 2 10.56 -7.24 -8.77
C ALA A 2 10.43 -6.87 -10.26
N ALA A 3 9.26 -7.08 -10.87
CA ALA A 3 8.99 -6.68 -12.26
C ALA A 3 9.04 -5.16 -12.50
N LEU A 4 8.61 -4.34 -11.52
CA LEU A 4 8.66 -2.87 -11.63
C LEU A 4 10.09 -2.34 -11.50
N ALA A 5 10.88 -2.94 -10.61
CA ALA A 5 12.30 -2.63 -10.49
C ALA A 5 13.10 -3.07 -11.72
N GLN A 6 12.79 -4.24 -12.30
CA GLN A 6 13.41 -4.71 -13.54
C GLN A 6 13.07 -3.82 -14.74
N ALA A 7 11.89 -3.20 -14.75
CA ALA A 7 11.50 -2.22 -15.76
C ALA A 7 12.07 -0.80 -15.48
N ASN A 8 12.95 -0.64 -14.48
CA ASN A 8 13.50 0.65 -14.04
C ASN A 8 12.43 1.71 -13.70
N VAL A 9 11.22 1.27 -13.33
CA VAL A 9 10.08 2.15 -13.02
C VAL A 9 10.21 2.74 -11.61
N LEU A 10 10.75 1.95 -10.68
CA LEU A 10 11.01 2.37 -9.31
C LEU A 10 12.50 2.31 -9.05
N ASP A 11 13.05 3.35 -8.45
CA ASP A 11 14.40 3.29 -7.92
C ASP A 11 14.47 2.45 -6.63
N SER A 12 15.67 2.23 -6.10
CA SER A 12 15.88 1.39 -4.91
C SER A 12 15.15 1.92 -3.67
N ALA A 13 15.13 3.24 -3.47
CA ALA A 13 14.48 3.87 -2.32
C ALA A 13 12.96 3.79 -2.43
N GLU A 14 12.42 4.00 -3.62
CA GLU A 14 10.99 3.89 -3.90
C GLU A 14 10.49 2.45 -3.79
N LYS A 15 11.29 1.48 -4.24
CA LYS A 15 11.01 0.06 -4.07
C LYS A 15 10.93 -0.30 -2.58
N GLU A 16 11.88 0.18 -1.79
CA GLU A 16 11.91 -0.07 -0.35
C GLU A 16 10.73 0.60 0.37
N SER A 17 10.46 1.87 0.07
CA SER A 17 9.32 2.60 0.62
C SER A 17 7.99 1.92 0.29
N LEU A 18 7.81 1.46 -0.96
CA LEU A 18 6.59 0.75 -1.36
C LEU A 18 6.48 -0.63 -0.71
N ALA A 19 7.60 -1.33 -0.50
CA ALA A 19 7.61 -2.60 0.23
C ALA A 19 7.22 -2.41 1.70
N GLN A 20 7.82 -1.43 2.38
CA GLN A 20 7.48 -1.08 3.77
C GLN A 20 6.02 -0.63 3.91
N GLY A 21 5.52 0.13 2.94
CA GLY A 21 4.12 0.52 2.89
C GLY A 21 3.19 -0.68 2.72
N PHE A 22 3.53 -1.63 1.86
CA PHE A 22 2.76 -2.86 1.69
C PHE A 22 2.68 -3.68 2.99
N ASP A 23 3.81 -3.85 3.68
CA ASP A 23 3.85 -4.55 4.98
C ASP A 23 3.00 -3.84 6.04
N THR A 24 3.07 -2.50 6.07
CA THR A 24 2.23 -1.68 6.96
C THR A 24 0.75 -1.89 6.68
N LEU A 25 0.34 -1.86 5.41
CA LEU A 25 -1.05 -2.06 5.01
C LEU A 25 -1.54 -3.47 5.35
N MET A 26 -0.72 -4.49 5.13
CA MET A 26 -1.03 -5.87 5.48
C MET A 26 -1.18 -6.07 6.99
N ARG A 27 -0.29 -5.47 7.79
CA ARG A 27 -0.39 -5.48 9.26
C ARG A 27 -1.71 -4.86 9.72
N LEU A 28 -2.08 -3.69 9.20
CA LEU A 28 -3.32 -3.00 9.56
C LEU A 28 -4.56 -3.82 9.15
N ARG A 29 -4.53 -4.44 7.97
CA ARG A 29 -5.61 -5.31 7.49
C ARG A 29 -5.81 -6.51 8.41
N LEU A 30 -4.74 -7.21 8.75
CA LEU A 30 -4.80 -8.39 9.63
C LEU A 30 -5.26 -8.04 11.05
N ALA A 31 -4.78 -6.92 11.60
CA ALA A 31 -5.23 -6.44 12.90
C ALA A 31 -6.74 -6.17 12.94
N ARG A 32 -7.27 -5.55 11.89
CA ARG A 32 -8.71 -5.32 11.74
C ARG A 32 -9.50 -6.63 11.62
N GLN A 33 -9.03 -7.56 10.79
CA GLN A 33 -9.68 -8.85 10.62
C GLN A 33 -9.73 -9.65 11.93
N ALA A 34 -8.63 -9.63 12.70
CA ALA A 34 -8.59 -10.25 14.02
C ALA A 34 -9.60 -9.60 14.98
N SER A 35 -9.72 -8.27 14.97
CA SER A 35 -10.70 -7.55 15.78
C SER A 35 -12.14 -7.91 15.41
N LEU A 36 -12.47 -7.96 14.11
CA LEU A 36 -13.80 -8.34 13.62
C LEU A 36 -14.14 -9.80 13.97
N ALA A 37 -13.19 -10.72 13.77
CA ALA A 37 -13.35 -12.12 14.13
C ALA A 37 -13.58 -12.29 15.64
N GLY A 38 -12.85 -11.55 16.48
CA GLY A 38 -13.05 -11.52 17.93
C GLY A 38 -14.42 -10.98 18.35
N ALA A 39 -15.01 -10.10 17.54
CA ALA A 39 -16.37 -9.58 17.74
C ALA A 39 -17.47 -10.47 17.12
N GLY A 40 -17.12 -11.63 16.52
CA GLY A 40 -18.07 -12.50 15.83
C GLY A 40 -18.60 -11.94 14.51
N ALA A 41 -18.00 -10.86 13.99
CA ALA A 41 -18.34 -10.27 12.72
C ALA A 41 -17.56 -10.92 11.57
N ALA A 42 -18.12 -10.87 10.35
CA ALA A 42 -17.42 -11.34 9.17
C ALA A 42 -16.15 -10.49 8.94
N PRO A 43 -14.97 -11.12 8.69
CA PRO A 43 -13.76 -10.37 8.42
C PRO A 43 -13.90 -9.58 7.11
N ASP A 44 -13.59 -8.28 7.16
CA ASP A 44 -13.52 -7.41 5.99
C ASP A 44 -12.06 -7.02 5.67
N ASN A 45 -11.82 -6.52 4.45
CA ASN A 45 -10.52 -5.97 4.04
C ASN A 45 -10.49 -4.43 4.07
N ARG A 46 -11.56 -3.78 4.54
CA ARG A 46 -11.78 -2.34 4.36
C ARG A 46 -11.24 -1.59 5.57
N ILE A 47 -10.03 -1.03 5.47
CA ILE A 47 -9.49 -0.20 6.55
C ILE A 47 -10.22 1.15 6.57
N LYS A 48 -10.83 1.50 7.71
CA LYS A 48 -11.36 2.86 7.95
C LYS A 48 -10.31 3.69 8.71
N PRO A 49 -9.74 4.75 8.11
CA PRO A 49 -8.71 5.55 8.76
C PRO A 49 -9.15 6.15 10.10
N SER A 50 -10.43 6.50 10.25
CA SER A 50 -10.98 7.06 11.49
C SER A 50 -10.94 6.11 12.69
N GLU A 51 -10.78 4.80 12.46
CA GLU A 51 -10.71 3.78 13.50
C GLU A 51 -9.26 3.43 13.88
N LEU A 52 -8.26 4.08 13.25
CA LEU A 52 -6.85 3.86 13.49
C LEU A 52 -6.26 4.87 14.47
N SER A 53 -5.15 4.51 15.12
CA SER A 53 -4.32 5.46 15.88
C SER A 53 -3.76 6.55 14.96
N GLN A 54 -3.39 7.71 15.50
CA GLN A 54 -2.79 8.79 14.68
C GLN A 54 -1.52 8.33 13.97
N ALA A 55 -0.69 7.51 14.63
CA ALA A 55 0.52 6.94 14.04
C ALA A 55 0.19 6.02 12.86
N ASP A 56 -0.79 5.12 13.02
CA ASP A 56 -1.21 4.22 11.94
C ASP A 56 -1.90 4.98 10.79
N GLN A 57 -2.64 6.05 11.08
CA GLN A 57 -3.21 6.92 10.06
C GLN A 57 -2.12 7.60 9.22
N GLN A 58 -1.06 8.09 9.88
CA GLN A 58 0.07 8.71 9.20
C GLN A 58 0.82 7.68 8.33
N ALA A 59 1.12 6.51 8.88
CA ALA A 59 1.77 5.43 8.13
C ALA A 59 0.94 4.96 6.93
N LEU A 60 -0.40 4.91 7.07
CA LEU A 60 -1.30 4.59 5.96
C LEU A 60 -1.30 5.68 4.87
N ARG A 61 -1.22 6.96 5.25
CA ARG A 61 -1.11 8.07 4.29
C ARG A 61 0.19 8.02 3.51
N GLU A 62 1.30 7.75 4.19
CA GLU A 62 2.63 7.60 3.57
C GLU A 62 2.64 6.41 2.60
N THR A 63 2.08 5.28 3.03
CA THR A 63 1.88 4.11 2.18
C THR A 63 1.07 4.45 0.93
N ALA A 64 -0.05 5.17 1.09
CA ALA A 64 -0.90 5.58 -0.03
C ALA A 64 -0.18 6.52 -0.99
N ALA A 65 0.64 7.45 -0.48
CA ALA A 65 1.45 8.35 -1.28
C ALA A 65 2.50 7.60 -2.11
N ALA A 66 3.22 6.66 -1.49
CA ALA A 66 4.20 5.81 -2.18
C ALA A 66 3.54 4.95 -3.28
N ALA A 67 2.39 4.36 -2.98
CA ALA A 67 1.62 3.59 -3.96
C ALA A 67 1.12 4.46 -5.13
N ALA A 68 0.61 5.66 -4.85
CA ALA A 68 0.15 6.59 -5.87
C ALA A 68 1.30 7.03 -6.80
N ALA A 69 2.47 7.33 -6.24
CA ALA A 69 3.67 7.65 -7.02
C ALA A 69 4.05 6.49 -7.96
N ALA A 70 4.09 5.27 -7.44
CA ALA A 70 4.40 4.09 -8.23
C ALA A 70 3.38 3.83 -9.35
N ILE A 71 2.08 4.00 -9.07
CA ILE A 71 1.01 3.85 -10.06
C ILE A 71 1.13 4.91 -11.16
N ASN A 72 1.45 6.16 -10.80
CA ASN A 72 1.64 7.23 -11.78
C ASN A 72 2.82 6.93 -12.72
N LYS A 73 3.96 6.47 -12.18
CA LYS A 73 5.10 6.07 -13.00
C LYS A 73 4.77 4.89 -13.93
N LEU A 74 4.04 3.89 -13.42
CA LEU A 74 3.55 2.79 -14.25
C LEU A 74 2.66 3.30 -15.39
N LYS A 75 1.72 4.21 -15.08
CA LYS A 75 0.82 4.80 -16.07
C LYS A 75 1.59 5.55 -17.15
N ASP A 76 2.62 6.30 -16.78
CA ASP A 76 3.45 7.01 -17.75
C ASP A 76 4.24 6.04 -18.63
N LEU A 77 4.83 4.97 -18.06
CA LEU A 77 5.48 3.93 -18.86
C LEU A 77 4.52 3.29 -19.88
N ILE A 78 3.29 2.96 -19.47
CA ILE A 78 2.27 2.40 -20.36
C ILE A 78 1.93 3.38 -21.50
N LYS A 79 1.80 4.69 -21.23
CA LYS A 79 1.55 5.68 -22.29
C LYS A 79 2.66 5.70 -23.34
N PHE A 80 3.92 5.56 -22.92
CA PHE A 80 5.07 5.61 -23.84
C PHE A 80 5.35 4.28 -24.56
N HIS A 81 4.77 3.15 -24.12
CA HIS A 81 4.91 1.84 -24.78
C HIS A 81 3.75 1.45 -25.72
N ILE A 82 2.68 2.24 -25.76
CA ILE A 82 1.51 2.01 -26.63
C ILE A 82 1.51 2.96 -27.86
N VAL A 83 2.60 3.70 -28.07
CA VAL A 83 2.86 4.47 -29.31
C VAL A 83 3.83 3.69 -30.19
#